data_AF-Q6XIY8-F1
#
_entry.id   AF-Q6XIY8-F1
#
_cell.length_a   1.000
_cell.length_b   1.000
_cell.length_c   1.000
_cell.angle_alpha   90.00
_cell.angle_beta   90.00
_cell.angle_gamma   90.00
#
_symmetry.space_group_name_H-M   'P 1'
#
loop_
_entity.id
_entity.type
_entity.pdbx_description
1 polymer ?
#
loop_
_entity_poly.entity_id
_entity_poly.type
_entity_poly.pdbx_seq_one_letter_code
_entity_poly.pdbx_strand_id
1 'polypeptide(L)'
;REEGLREESGIYTVPDMTMDETLKEIREMAKQIRGKRFELRDEKRLSSRKNKPIIPRNKQPKVRDRSVQKLVSTMEGLGVDMSGSENANFTKSVVDLRRGQVAVGSKKVPMQPLLDKESSAVVRKTGLPLKRAPSRDTLGIKNLAIRKKAQIMAKRDIAKKVTSRGLKGEADRFIGTKMPKHLFSGKRGNGKTDRR
;
A
#
# COMPACT_ATOMS: atom_id res chain seq x y z
N ARG A 1 1.26 75.84 8.04
CA ARG A 1 1.15 76.08 9.50
C ARG A 1 0.48 74.91 10.21
N GLU A 2 -0.58 74.33 9.65
CA GLU A 2 -1.33 73.23 10.28
C GLU A 2 -0.53 71.92 10.39
N GLU A 3 0.25 71.54 9.37
CA GLU A 3 1.08 70.32 9.45
C GLU A 3 2.21 70.42 10.48
N GLY A 4 2.86 71.58 10.60
CA GLY A 4 3.87 71.80 11.64
C GLY A 4 3.31 71.68 13.05
N LEU A 5 2.06 72.14 13.29
CA LEU A 5 1.36 71.95 14.57
C LEU A 5 1.03 70.47 14.82
N ARG A 6 0.80 69.67 13.78
CA ARG A 6 0.54 68.21 13.89
C ARG A 6 1.83 67.44 14.18
N GLU A 7 2.95 67.88 13.63
CA GLU A 7 4.27 67.33 13.93
C GLU A 7 4.71 67.70 15.36
N GLU A 8 4.55 68.96 15.78
CA GLU A 8 4.87 69.42 17.15
C GLU A 8 3.99 68.79 18.22
N SER A 9 2.70 68.55 17.93
CA SER A 9 1.80 67.84 18.85
C SER A 9 2.08 66.34 18.94
N GLY A 10 3.06 65.82 18.19
CA GLY A 10 3.47 64.43 18.25
C GLY A 10 2.44 63.47 17.65
N ILE A 11 1.55 63.93 16.77
CA ILE A 11 0.54 63.05 16.13
C ILE A 11 1.21 61.93 15.32
N TYR A 12 2.41 62.19 14.80
CA TYR A 12 3.19 61.23 14.02
C TYR A 12 4.29 60.54 14.82
N THR A 13 4.42 60.80 16.13
CA THR A 13 5.40 60.06 16.93
C THR A 13 4.86 58.65 17.20
N VAL A 14 5.60 57.65 16.73
CA VAL A 14 5.28 56.26 17.04
C VAL A 14 5.50 56.07 18.54
N PRO A 15 4.51 55.57 19.30
CA PRO A 15 4.69 55.32 20.72
C PRO A 15 5.86 54.36 20.95
N ASP A 16 6.56 54.48 22.07
CA ASP A 16 7.68 53.60 22.38
C ASP A 16 7.20 52.14 22.43
N MET A 17 7.58 51.38 21.39
CA MET A 17 7.26 49.96 21.22
C MET A 17 8.33 49.06 21.85
N THR A 18 9.10 49.60 22.80
CA THR A 18 10.14 48.86 23.51
C THR A 18 9.49 47.72 24.28
N MET A 19 9.86 46.49 23.91
CA MET A 19 9.31 45.29 24.53
C MET A 19 10.22 44.87 25.67
N ASP A 20 9.65 44.78 26.86
CA ASP A 20 10.32 44.20 28.03
C ASP A 20 10.81 42.77 27.72
N GLU A 21 11.88 42.36 28.40
CA GLU A 21 12.47 41.02 28.25
C GLU A 21 11.43 39.92 28.47
N THR A 22 10.58 40.08 29.49
CA THR A 22 9.48 39.17 29.81
C THR A 22 8.46 39.07 28.67
N LEU A 23 8.14 40.18 28.00
CA LEU A 23 7.21 40.20 26.86
C LEU A 23 7.83 39.54 25.62
N LYS A 24 9.14 39.66 25.43
CA LYS A 24 9.87 38.95 24.36
C LYS A 24 9.83 37.44 24.60
N GLU A 25 10.13 36.99 25.82
CA GLU A 25 10.06 35.57 26.22
C GLU A 25 8.66 34.98 26.01
N ILE A 26 7.61 35.69 26.45
CA ILE A 26 6.21 35.27 26.26
C ILE A 26 5.89 35.12 24.77
N ARG A 27 6.34 36.06 23.93
CA ARG A 27 6.10 35.99 22.47
C ARG A 27 6.82 34.83 21.82
N GLU A 28 8.06 34.57 22.20
CA GLU A 28 8.84 33.43 21.70
C GLU A 28 8.22 32.10 22.13
N MET A 29 7.87 31.97 23.41
CA MET A 29 7.17 30.79 23.93
C MET A 29 5.83 30.57 23.21
N ALA A 30 5.04 31.63 23.00
CA ALA A 30 3.79 31.55 22.25
C ALA A 30 4.00 31.14 20.78
N LYS A 31 5.13 31.51 20.17
CA LYS A 31 5.50 31.07 18.82
C LYS A 31 5.81 29.57 18.80
N GLN A 32 6.57 29.08 19.78
CA GLN A 32 6.87 27.65 19.93
C GLN A 32 5.59 26.82 20.15
N ILE A 33 4.70 27.26 21.05
CA ILE A 33 3.42 26.59 21.32
C ILE A 33 2.56 26.51 20.06
N ARG A 34 2.44 27.61 19.31
CA ARG A 34 1.66 27.63 18.06
C ARG A 34 2.27 26.70 17.02
N GLY A 35 3.60 26.75 16.84
CA GLY A 35 4.32 25.84 15.95
C GLY A 35 4.05 24.37 16.26
N LYS A 36 4.24 23.97 17.52
CA LYS A 36 3.98 22.59 17.97
C LYS A 36 2.52 22.17 17.79
N ARG A 37 1.59 23.09 18.02
CA ARG A 37 0.15 22.83 17.82
C ARG A 37 -0.19 22.56 16.36
N PHE A 38 0.44 23.25 15.42
CA PHE A 38 0.26 22.99 13.99
C PHE A 38 0.84 21.65 13.57
N GLU A 39 2.06 21.32 14.00
CA GLU A 39 2.69 20.03 13.74
C GLU A 39 1.79 18.87 14.19
N LEU A 40 1.30 18.90 15.43
CA LEU A 40 0.42 17.86 15.98
C LEU A 40 -0.91 17.74 15.21
N ARG A 41 -1.46 18.86 14.75
CA ARG A 41 -2.69 18.88 13.96
C ARG A 41 -2.46 18.22 12.60
N ASP A 42 -1.36 18.52 11.94
CA ASP A 42 -1.04 18.00 10.61
C ASP A 42 -0.62 16.53 10.66
N GLU A 43 0.15 16.11 11.66
CA GLU A 43 0.41 14.69 11.92
C GLU A 43 -0.89 13.89 12.10
N LYS A 44 -1.85 14.42 12.88
CA LYS A 44 -3.15 13.77 13.07
C LYS A 44 -3.91 13.63 11.76
N ARG A 45 -3.91 14.67 10.92
CA ARG A 45 -4.55 14.66 9.59
C ARG A 45 -3.92 13.63 8.66
N LEU A 46 -2.59 13.57 8.61
CA LEU A 46 -1.83 12.59 7.82
C LEU A 46 -2.05 11.15 8.32
N SER A 47 -2.20 10.96 9.64
CA SER A 47 -2.48 9.66 10.24
C SER A 47 -3.92 9.17 10.06
N SER A 48 -4.84 10.07 9.70
CA SER A 48 -6.26 9.78 9.56
C SER A 48 -6.51 8.83 8.39
N ARG A 49 -7.33 7.81 8.63
CA ARG A 49 -7.69 6.81 7.63
C ARG A 49 -9.14 7.05 7.21
N LYS A 50 -9.35 7.55 5.99
CA LYS A 50 -10.70 7.60 5.41
C LYS A 50 -11.24 6.17 5.27
N ASN A 51 -12.44 5.93 5.79
CA ASN A 51 -13.20 4.68 5.65
C ASN A 51 -12.54 3.40 6.22
N LYS A 52 -11.60 3.53 7.18
CA LYS A 52 -11.00 2.36 7.85
C LYS A 52 -10.98 2.56 9.37
N PRO A 53 -11.25 1.52 10.16
CA PRO A 53 -11.17 1.60 11.61
C PRO A 53 -9.73 1.85 12.09
N ILE A 54 -9.60 2.48 13.26
CA ILE A 54 -8.31 2.67 13.94
C ILE A 54 -7.86 1.30 14.46
N ILE A 55 -6.64 0.89 14.08
CA ILE A 55 -6.07 -0.38 14.57
C ILE A 55 -5.67 -0.19 16.04
N PRO A 56 -6.09 -1.08 16.95
CA PRO A 56 -5.75 -0.98 18.36
C PRO A 56 -4.24 -1.23 18.57
N ARG A 57 -3.65 -0.56 19.57
CA ARG A 57 -2.20 -0.57 19.81
C ARG A 57 -1.66 -1.97 20.17
N ASN A 58 -2.47 -2.84 20.74
CA ASN A 58 -2.09 -4.18 21.20
C ASN A 58 -1.98 -5.25 20.09
N LYS A 59 -2.66 -5.08 18.94
CA LYS A 59 -2.75 -6.17 17.93
C LYS A 59 -1.66 -6.16 16.86
N GLN A 60 -1.18 -4.99 16.46
CA GLN A 60 -0.20 -4.87 15.37
C GLN A 60 0.87 -3.87 15.78
N PRO A 61 2.15 -4.25 15.92
CA PRO A 61 3.20 -3.28 16.13
C PRO A 61 3.37 -2.44 14.85
N LYS A 62 3.18 -1.12 14.95
CA LYS A 62 3.67 -0.21 13.90
C LYS A 62 5.19 -0.15 14.08
N VAL A 63 5.91 -1.15 13.57
CA VAL A 63 7.35 -1.35 13.85
C VAL A 63 8.17 -0.09 13.58
N ARG A 64 7.78 0.70 12.55
CA ARG A 64 8.42 1.97 12.20
C ARG A 64 8.06 3.14 13.13
N ASP A 65 6.81 3.25 13.57
CA ASP A 65 6.33 4.40 14.36
C ASP A 65 6.46 4.19 15.87
N ARG A 66 6.49 2.94 16.32
CA ARG A 66 6.50 2.53 17.74
C ARG A 66 7.71 1.65 18.03
N SER A 67 8.89 2.13 17.62
CA SER A 67 10.16 1.53 18.00
C SER A 67 10.55 1.93 19.42
N VAL A 68 11.39 1.12 20.06
CA VAL A 68 11.97 1.41 21.38
C VAL A 68 12.76 2.71 21.36
N GLN A 69 13.56 2.92 20.31
CA GLN A 69 14.33 4.16 20.13
C GLN A 69 13.46 5.41 20.11
N LYS A 70 12.32 5.35 19.40
CA LYS A 70 11.40 6.50 19.34
C LYS A 70 10.71 6.76 20.67
N LEU A 71 10.41 5.71 21.44
CA LEU A 71 9.92 5.86 22.81
C LEU A 71 10.95 6.58 23.69
N VAL A 72 12.20 6.11 23.69
CA VAL A 72 13.31 6.70 24.46
C VAL A 72 13.49 8.17 24.09
N SER A 73 13.65 8.49 22.80
CA SER A 73 13.83 9.88 22.35
C SER A 73 12.67 10.80 22.72
N THR A 74 11.43 10.28 22.71
CA THR A 74 10.26 11.09 23.09
C THR A 74 10.20 11.35 24.59
N MET A 75 10.62 10.40 25.42
CA MET A 75 10.61 10.56 26.88
C MET A 75 11.75 11.46 27.35
N GLU A 76 12.94 11.30 26.77
CA GLU A 76 14.08 12.21 26.99
C GLU A 76 13.74 13.63 26.55
N GLY A 77 13.08 13.80 25.40
CA GLY A 77 12.60 15.11 24.95
C GLY A 77 11.52 15.74 25.85
N LEU A 78 10.85 14.95 26.70
CA LEU A 78 9.93 15.43 27.74
C LEU A 78 10.63 15.67 29.09
N GLY A 79 11.94 15.40 29.19
CA GLY A 79 12.74 15.59 30.39
C GLY A 79 12.82 14.36 31.30
N VAL A 80 12.47 13.17 30.81
CA VAL A 80 12.61 11.91 31.57
C VAL A 80 13.95 11.27 31.26
N ASP A 81 14.75 10.98 32.28
CA ASP A 81 16.00 10.21 32.12
C ASP A 81 15.69 8.73 31.86
N MET A 82 16.15 8.23 30.71
CA MET A 82 15.94 6.86 30.25
C MET A 82 17.20 6.00 30.28
N SER A 83 18.32 6.52 30.81
CA SER A 83 19.63 5.84 30.85
C SER A 83 19.60 4.51 31.62
N GLY A 84 18.83 4.40 32.70
CA GLY A 84 18.69 3.18 33.50
C GLY A 84 17.67 2.15 32.99
N SER A 85 17.13 2.32 31.77
CA SER A 85 15.99 1.52 31.30
C SER A 85 16.36 0.21 30.59
N GLU A 86 17.63 -0.21 30.64
CA GLU A 86 18.14 -1.42 29.97
C GLU A 86 17.37 -2.70 30.33
N ASN A 87 16.97 -2.84 31.61
CA ASN A 87 16.22 -4.00 32.11
C ASN A 87 14.69 -3.87 32.03
N ALA A 88 14.18 -2.79 31.42
CA ALA A 88 12.75 -2.53 31.33
C ALA A 88 12.03 -3.52 30.39
N ASN A 89 10.73 -3.70 30.58
CA ASN A 89 9.96 -4.65 29.76
C ASN A 89 9.86 -4.26 28.29
N PHE A 90 10.07 -2.98 27.95
CA PHE A 90 10.02 -2.51 26.57
C PHE A 90 11.35 -2.67 25.82
N THR A 91 12.48 -2.81 26.51
CA THR A 91 13.80 -3.09 25.91
C THR A 91 14.02 -4.58 25.67
N LYS A 92 13.34 -5.43 26.46
CA LYS A 92 13.33 -6.88 26.25
C LYS A 92 12.76 -7.17 24.87
N SER A 93 13.63 -7.57 23.95
CA SER A 93 13.28 -8.12 22.66
C SER A 93 12.70 -9.52 22.85
N VAL A 94 11.51 -9.62 23.48
CA VAL A 94 10.73 -10.86 23.48
C VAL A 94 10.12 -11.00 22.09
N VAL A 95 10.99 -11.29 21.13
CA VAL A 95 10.61 -12.17 20.04
C VAL A 95 10.47 -13.52 20.72
N ASP A 96 9.23 -13.94 20.96
CA ASP A 96 8.94 -15.27 21.45
C ASP A 96 9.45 -16.25 20.38
N LEU A 97 10.69 -16.71 20.51
CA LEU A 97 11.39 -17.59 19.56
C LEU A 97 10.66 -18.94 19.38
N ARG A 98 9.69 -19.23 20.25
CA ARG A 98 8.78 -20.38 20.17
C ARG A 98 7.70 -20.22 19.09
N ARG A 99 7.40 -18.99 18.64
CA ARG A 99 6.66 -18.76 17.39
C ARG A 99 7.65 -18.68 16.25
N GLY A 100 7.84 -19.83 15.61
CA GLY A 100 8.83 -20.10 14.57
C GLY A 100 9.15 -18.89 13.69
N GLN A 101 10.35 -18.35 13.88
CA GLN A 101 10.95 -17.49 12.89
C GLN A 101 11.25 -18.34 11.65
N VAL A 102 10.40 -18.24 10.63
CA VAL A 102 10.89 -18.48 9.27
C VAL A 102 11.88 -17.36 9.00
N ALA A 103 13.18 -17.69 9.01
CA ALA A 103 14.23 -16.74 8.68
C ALA A 103 13.97 -16.19 7.27
N VAL A 104 13.45 -14.97 7.17
CA VAL A 104 13.38 -14.23 5.91
C VAL A 104 14.76 -13.65 5.65
N GLY A 105 15.60 -14.45 5.02
CA GLY A 105 16.75 -14.03 4.21
C GLY A 105 17.75 -13.08 4.87
N SER A 106 18.72 -13.62 5.60
CA SER A 106 19.99 -12.92 5.80
C SER A 106 20.76 -12.92 4.49
N LYS A 107 20.75 -11.76 3.81
CA LYS A 107 21.53 -11.47 2.60
C LYS A 107 23.04 -11.54 2.88
N LYS A 108 23.65 -12.73 2.80
CA LYS A 108 25.12 -12.91 2.64
C LYS A 108 25.46 -14.19 1.85
N VAL A 109 24.66 -14.51 0.84
CA VAL A 109 25.01 -15.54 -0.14
C VAL A 109 24.92 -14.87 -1.51
N PRO A 110 25.94 -14.99 -2.40
CA PRO A 110 25.87 -14.42 -3.74
C PRO A 110 24.57 -14.87 -4.39
N MET A 111 23.83 -13.93 -4.99
CA MET A 111 22.51 -14.16 -5.58
C MET A 111 22.54 -15.34 -6.55
N GLN A 112 22.24 -16.52 -6.05
CA GLN A 112 21.64 -17.59 -6.84
C GLN A 112 20.32 -17.02 -7.38
N PRO A 113 19.99 -17.21 -8.66
CA PRO A 113 18.70 -16.77 -9.18
C PRO A 113 17.61 -17.31 -8.25
N LEU A 114 16.70 -16.44 -7.82
CA LEU A 114 15.55 -16.83 -7.00
C LEU A 114 14.70 -17.83 -7.81
N LEU A 115 15.07 -19.11 -7.70
CA LEU A 115 14.22 -20.20 -8.12
C LEU A 115 13.01 -20.16 -7.19
N ASP A 116 11.80 -20.17 -7.77
CA ASP A 116 10.56 -20.27 -7.00
C ASP A 116 10.69 -21.34 -5.88
N LYS A 117 10.09 -21.10 -4.72
CA LYS A 117 10.10 -22.05 -3.58
C LYS A 117 9.72 -23.48 -3.98
N GLU A 118 8.95 -23.60 -5.06
CA GLU A 118 8.52 -24.85 -5.64
C GLU A 118 9.56 -25.56 -6.50
N SER A 119 10.41 -24.82 -7.22
CA SER A 119 11.47 -25.37 -8.07
C SER A 119 12.73 -25.71 -7.29
N SER A 120 12.83 -25.25 -6.04
CA SER A 120 13.86 -25.62 -5.06
C SER A 120 13.43 -26.73 -4.09
N ALA A 121 12.26 -27.35 -4.31
CA ALA A 121 11.75 -28.39 -3.44
C ALA A 121 12.63 -29.65 -3.49
N VAL A 122 13.03 -30.15 -2.32
CA VAL A 122 13.86 -31.35 -2.14
C VAL A 122 13.04 -32.46 -1.50
N VAL A 123 13.18 -33.69 -1.99
CA VAL A 123 12.51 -34.87 -1.42
C VAL A 123 13.16 -35.21 -0.08
N ARG A 124 12.39 -35.12 1.02
CA ARG A 124 12.89 -35.31 2.40
C ARG A 124 13.65 -36.62 2.63
N LYS A 125 13.24 -37.70 1.98
CA LYS A 125 13.84 -39.04 2.15
C LYS A 125 15.17 -39.22 1.41
N THR A 126 15.33 -38.57 0.25
CA THR A 126 16.48 -38.78 -0.63
C THR A 126 17.43 -37.59 -0.68
N GLY A 127 17.02 -36.42 -0.19
CA GLY A 127 17.82 -35.19 -0.26
C GLY A 127 18.01 -34.65 -1.69
N LEU A 128 17.35 -35.25 -2.69
CA LEU A 128 17.47 -34.88 -4.10
C LEU A 128 16.37 -33.88 -4.52
N PRO A 129 16.64 -33.02 -5.52
CA PRO A 129 15.62 -32.12 -6.07
C PRO A 129 14.42 -32.91 -6.58
N LEU A 130 13.22 -32.41 -6.30
CA LEU A 130 11.96 -33.01 -6.68
C LEU A 130 11.83 -33.06 -8.21
N LYS A 131 12.01 -34.25 -8.80
CA LYS A 131 11.77 -34.48 -10.23
C LYS A 131 10.26 -34.43 -10.51
N ARG A 132 9.78 -33.31 -11.03
CA ARG A 132 8.40 -33.18 -11.52
C ARG A 132 8.30 -33.69 -12.94
N ALA A 133 7.17 -34.31 -13.28
CA ALA A 133 6.88 -34.64 -14.67
C ALA A 133 6.87 -33.34 -15.51
N PRO A 134 7.50 -33.32 -16.69
CA PRO A 134 7.45 -32.15 -17.57
C PRO A 134 6.00 -31.88 -17.97
N SER A 135 5.65 -30.60 -18.15
CA SER A 135 4.29 -30.22 -18.51
C SER A 135 3.92 -30.78 -19.90
N ARG A 136 2.63 -31.09 -20.10
CA ARG A 136 2.15 -31.79 -21.31
C ARG A 136 2.45 -31.03 -22.61
N ASP A 137 2.53 -29.70 -22.56
CA ASP A 137 2.90 -28.83 -23.69
C ASP A 137 4.38 -28.91 -24.08
N THR A 138 5.22 -29.50 -23.21
CA THR A 138 6.67 -29.70 -23.42
C THR A 138 7.05 -31.10 -23.78
N LEU A 139 6.20 -32.05 -23.42
CA LEU A 139 6.41 -33.45 -23.68
C LEU A 139 6.33 -33.69 -25.20
N GLY A 140 7.48 -33.92 -25.83
CA GLY A 140 7.59 -34.21 -27.26
C GLY A 140 8.33 -33.15 -28.10
N ILE A 141 8.58 -31.94 -27.57
CA ILE A 141 9.36 -30.91 -28.28
C ILE A 141 10.63 -30.60 -27.48
N LYS A 142 11.76 -31.17 -27.92
CA LYS A 142 13.07 -31.00 -27.25
C LYS A 142 13.65 -29.59 -27.40
N ASN A 143 13.50 -28.98 -28.58
CA ASN A 143 14.12 -27.69 -28.90
C ASN A 143 13.27 -26.51 -28.43
N LEU A 144 13.87 -25.62 -27.63
CA LEU A 144 13.22 -24.41 -27.11
C LEU A 144 12.72 -23.47 -28.23
N ALA A 145 13.47 -23.35 -29.32
CA ALA A 145 13.08 -22.52 -30.47
C ALA A 145 11.80 -23.04 -31.14
N ILE A 146 11.68 -24.36 -31.33
CA ILE A 146 10.50 -25.00 -31.91
C ILE A 146 9.31 -24.84 -30.97
N ARG A 147 9.53 -24.96 -29.65
CA ARG A 147 8.48 -24.74 -28.64
C ARG A 147 7.93 -23.31 -28.70
N LYS A 148 8.79 -22.31 -28.77
CA LYS A 148 8.36 -20.90 -28.91
C LYS A 148 7.57 -20.69 -30.21
N LYS A 149 8.03 -21.27 -31.32
CA LYS A 149 7.31 -21.22 -32.60
C LYS A 149 5.92 -21.84 -32.50
N ALA A 150 5.79 -23.01 -31.87
CA ALA A 150 4.51 -23.68 -31.64
C ALA A 150 3.54 -22.82 -30.82
N GLN A 151 4.03 -22.18 -29.75
CA GLN A 151 3.21 -21.27 -28.94
C GLN A 151 2.72 -20.05 -29.73
N ILE A 152 3.58 -19.48 -30.59
CA ILE A 152 3.19 -18.34 -31.45
C ILE A 152 2.11 -18.78 -32.46
N MET A 153 2.29 -19.95 -33.09
CA MET A 153 1.29 -20.50 -34.01
C MET A 153 -0.06 -20.72 -33.32
N ALA A 154 -0.07 -21.33 -32.14
CA ALA A 154 -1.28 -21.56 -31.36
C ALA A 154 -2.01 -20.24 -31.01
N LYS A 155 -1.28 -19.22 -30.52
CA LYS A 155 -1.86 -17.90 -30.22
C LYS A 155 -2.49 -17.27 -31.46
N ARG A 156 -1.83 -17.37 -32.60
CA ARG A 156 -2.32 -16.83 -33.88
C ARG A 156 -3.62 -17.51 -34.30
N ASP A 157 -3.70 -18.84 -34.19
CA ASP A 157 -4.86 -19.60 -34.62
C ASP A 157 -6.06 -19.40 -33.68
N ILE A 158 -5.82 -19.28 -32.37
CA ILE A 158 -6.84 -18.90 -31.38
C ILE A 158 -7.37 -17.50 -31.69
N ALA A 159 -6.48 -16.53 -31.96
CA ALA A 159 -6.90 -15.16 -32.27
C ALA A 159 -7.82 -15.09 -33.49
N LYS A 160 -7.50 -15.86 -34.54
CA LYS A 160 -8.30 -15.91 -35.78
C LYS A 160 -9.69 -16.51 -35.59
N LYS A 161 -9.81 -17.58 -34.79
CA LYS A 161 -11.07 -18.33 -34.66
C LYS A 161 -11.95 -17.86 -33.51
N VAL A 162 -11.33 -17.57 -32.36
CA VAL A 162 -12.01 -17.27 -31.10
C VAL A 162 -12.11 -15.76 -30.91
N THR A 163 -10.96 -15.07 -30.85
CA THR A 163 -10.93 -13.63 -30.54
C THR A 163 -11.62 -12.80 -31.61
N SER A 164 -11.40 -13.10 -32.90
CA SER A 164 -12.05 -12.39 -34.01
C SER A 164 -13.58 -12.47 -33.98
N ARG A 165 -14.15 -13.54 -33.40
CA ARG A 165 -15.60 -13.77 -33.30
C ARG A 165 -16.16 -13.43 -31.92
N GLY A 166 -15.32 -12.98 -30.99
CA GLY A 166 -15.72 -12.69 -29.60
C GLY A 166 -16.16 -13.93 -28.81
N LEU A 167 -15.68 -15.13 -29.19
CA LEU A 167 -16.02 -16.37 -28.50
C LEU A 167 -15.31 -16.46 -27.14
N LYS A 168 -15.93 -17.11 -26.17
CA LYS A 168 -15.34 -17.29 -24.82
C LYS A 168 -14.13 -18.22 -24.81
N GLY A 169 -14.05 -19.12 -25.78
CA GLY A 169 -12.99 -20.10 -25.95
C GLY A 169 -13.28 -21.01 -27.15
N GLU A 170 -12.42 -22.00 -27.37
CA GLU A 170 -12.58 -22.96 -28.48
C GLU A 170 -13.84 -23.85 -28.34
N ALA A 171 -14.29 -24.07 -27.10
CA ALA A 171 -15.47 -24.88 -26.81
C ALA A 171 -16.79 -24.13 -27.04
N ASP A 172 -16.74 -22.81 -27.22
CA ASP A 172 -17.92 -21.98 -27.40
C ASP A 172 -18.46 -22.09 -28.84
N ARG A 173 -19.44 -22.99 -29.00
CA ARG A 173 -20.11 -23.31 -30.27
C ARG A 173 -21.59 -22.94 -30.24
N PHE A 174 -21.99 -21.95 -29.43
CA PHE A 174 -23.38 -21.52 -29.34
C PHE A 174 -23.89 -20.92 -30.66
N ILE A 175 -25.04 -21.39 -31.12
CA ILE A 175 -25.71 -20.89 -32.31
C ILE A 175 -26.99 -20.17 -31.88
N GLY A 176 -26.95 -18.83 -31.88
CA GLY A 176 -28.11 -18.00 -31.59
C GLY A 176 -29.08 -17.92 -32.76
N THR A 177 -30.39 -17.93 -32.47
CA THR A 177 -31.44 -17.71 -33.48
C THR A 177 -31.55 -16.22 -33.82
N LYS A 178 -31.11 -15.82 -35.02
CA LYS A 178 -31.15 -14.40 -35.45
C LYS A 178 -32.57 -13.84 -35.62
N MET A 179 -33.48 -14.65 -36.17
CA MET A 179 -34.87 -14.26 -36.43
C MET A 179 -35.83 -15.20 -35.71
N PRO A 180 -36.05 -15.03 -34.40
CA PRO A 180 -36.96 -15.92 -33.68
C PRO A 180 -38.41 -15.64 -34.09
N LYS A 181 -39.17 -16.72 -34.31
CA LYS A 181 -40.54 -16.67 -34.86
C LYS A 181 -41.47 -15.71 -34.11
N HIS A 182 -41.45 -15.72 -32.79
CA HIS A 182 -42.31 -14.88 -31.94
C HIS A 182 -42.03 -13.36 -32.03
N LEU A 183 -40.94 -12.95 -32.70
CA LEU A 183 -40.66 -11.54 -33.04
C LEU A 183 -41.17 -11.17 -34.45
N PHE A 184 -41.08 -12.10 -35.40
CA PHE A 184 -41.24 -11.81 -36.83
C PHE A 184 -42.49 -12.45 -37.45
N SER A 185 -43.32 -13.13 -36.66
CA SER A 185 -44.52 -13.81 -37.11
C SER A 185 -45.73 -13.34 -36.30
N GLY A 186 -46.85 -13.09 -37.00
CA GLY A 186 -48.10 -12.59 -36.41
C GLY A 186 -48.27 -11.08 -36.51
N LYS A 187 -49.50 -10.61 -36.26
CA LYS A 187 -49.86 -9.18 -36.16
C LYS A 187 -50.59 -8.96 -34.83
N ARG A 188 -50.41 -7.79 -34.20
CA ARG A 188 -51.14 -7.44 -32.97
C ARG A 188 -52.59 -7.11 -33.31
N GLY A 189 -53.53 -7.86 -32.74
CA GLY A 189 -54.97 -7.59 -32.82
C GLY A 189 -55.47 -6.76 -31.63
N ASN A 190 -56.78 -6.51 -31.60
CA ASN A 190 -57.43 -5.89 -30.44
C ASN A 190 -57.62 -6.94 -29.33
N GLY A 191 -57.12 -6.66 -28.12
CA GLY A 191 -57.23 -7.56 -26.97
C GLY A 191 -55.87 -7.86 -26.32
N LYS A 192 -55.67 -9.12 -25.90
CA LYS A 192 -54.43 -9.56 -25.24
C LYS A 192 -53.26 -9.53 -26.22
N THR A 193 -52.11 -9.05 -25.74
CA THR A 193 -50.84 -8.95 -26.47
C THR A 193 -49.83 -9.94 -25.90
N ASP A 194 -48.92 -10.44 -26.74
CA ASP A 194 -47.92 -11.46 -26.36
C ASP A 194 -46.83 -10.92 -25.43
N ARG A 195 -46.66 -9.59 -25.37
CA ARG A 195 -45.66 -8.91 -24.52
C ARG A 195 -46.29 -7.70 -23.86
N ARG A 196 -45.77 -7.39 -22.67
CA ARG A 196 -46.17 -6.25 -21.84
C ARG A 196 -45.76 -4.93 -22.49
#